data_AF-A0AAD7JKI9-F1
#
_entry.id   AF-A0AAD7JKI9-F1
#
_cell.length_a   1.000
_cell.length_b   1.000
_cell.length_c   1.000
_cell.angle_alpha   90.00
_cell.angle_beta   90.00
_cell.angle_gamma   90.00
#
_symmetry.space_group_name_H-M   'P 1'
#
loop_
_entity.id
_entity.type
_entity.pdbx_description
1 polymer ?
#
loop_
_entity_poly.entity_id
_entity_poly.type
_entity_poly.pdbx_seq_one_letter_code
_entity_poly.pdbx_strand_id
1 'polypeptide(L)'
;MLNARAADRALVADLNGRILKLQRAIEELIAEKISAEARLAAYPVLTLPNEITSEIFSHFNPLYPLCPPLTGPFSPTLLTQICQKWRNIALSMPSLWRAISCPIQDVQEQSRMVEKWLSRSGRCPLSIKLSTSYRYGTGTARNIMAAALVHLGRWEHISIMSLPHDGLLIPVDTPMPLLRTLELSVDWPYHPPLHGAISHAASRLTSVVLGLFSYENGGDLLPWSQLTSLTLLNQTPSQCTAILMHAVNLVYCELTLSESDDPQPQIIRLPRLQSLVIIHYENDRLYSISTQDEYLLSFVAPALRRLQLPGGCAVEHVESFLKASGCELQELHITGELSVEEEIFRLVFPSIPTISFNPWLIDWGCSMADQIRKKNEGQLSIADFAAA
;
A
#
# COMPACT_ATOMS: atom_id res chain seq x y z
N MET A 1 -63.32 66.00 3.62
CA MET A 1 -61.92 66.11 3.14
C MET A 1 -60.89 66.30 4.25
N LEU A 2 -61.17 67.07 5.33
CA LEU A 2 -60.21 67.32 6.41
C LEU A 2 -59.80 66.06 7.21
N ASN A 3 -60.72 65.12 7.46
CA ASN A 3 -60.43 63.89 8.21
C ASN A 3 -59.55 62.88 7.45
N ALA A 4 -59.64 62.82 6.11
CA ALA A 4 -58.80 61.92 5.30
C ALA A 4 -57.33 62.37 5.30
N ARG A 5 -57.09 63.68 5.17
CA ARG A 5 -55.73 64.25 5.23
C ARG A 5 -55.05 64.10 6.59
N ALA A 6 -55.82 64.06 7.67
CA ALA A 6 -55.30 63.82 9.02
C ALA A 6 -54.88 62.35 9.20
N ALA A 7 -55.69 61.41 8.68
CA ALA A 7 -55.35 59.99 8.68
C ALA A 7 -54.10 59.68 7.84
N ASP A 8 -53.97 60.28 6.65
CA ASP A 8 -52.80 60.11 5.80
C ASP A 8 -51.52 60.67 6.45
N ARG A 9 -51.61 61.81 7.17
CA ARG A 9 -50.46 62.37 7.91
C ARG A 9 -50.02 61.46 9.05
N ALA A 10 -50.98 60.85 9.78
CA ALA A 10 -50.67 59.90 10.83
C ALA A 10 -50.02 58.62 10.27
N LEU A 11 -50.50 58.14 9.12
CA LEU A 11 -49.91 57.01 8.41
C LEU A 11 -48.48 57.31 7.93
N VAL A 12 -48.25 58.49 7.34
CA VAL A 12 -46.91 58.91 6.90
C VAL A 12 -45.95 59.04 8.10
N ALA A 13 -46.42 59.56 9.23
CA ALA A 13 -45.62 59.63 10.45
C ALA A 13 -45.26 58.25 11.00
N ASP A 14 -46.20 57.30 10.99
CA ASP A 14 -45.95 55.91 11.36
C ASP A 14 -44.93 55.24 10.41
N LEU A 15 -45.14 55.38 9.10
CA LEU A 15 -44.24 54.83 8.08
C LEU A 15 -42.83 55.41 8.19
N ASN A 16 -42.69 56.72 8.42
CA ASN A 16 -41.39 57.34 8.66
C ASN A 16 -40.73 56.78 9.94
N GLY A 17 -41.49 56.57 11.01
CA GLY A 17 -40.98 55.92 12.22
C GLY A 17 -40.50 54.49 11.97
N ARG A 18 -41.21 53.73 11.13
CA ARG A 18 -40.82 52.37 10.73
C ARG A 18 -39.58 52.37 9.83
N ILE A 19 -39.48 53.30 8.89
CA ILE A 19 -38.30 53.48 8.03
C ILE A 19 -37.07 53.77 8.90
N LEU A 20 -37.19 54.68 9.87
CA LEU A 20 -36.09 55.08 10.74
C LEU A 20 -35.62 53.91 11.63
N LYS A 21 -36.55 53.08 12.13
CA LYS A 21 -36.22 51.85 12.85
C LYS A 21 -35.50 50.83 11.95
N LEU A 22 -35.95 50.63 10.72
CA LEU A 22 -35.31 49.71 9.77
C LEU A 22 -33.93 50.20 9.35
N GLN A 23 -33.74 51.50 9.14
CA GLN A 23 -32.43 52.09 8.82
C GLN A 23 -31.42 51.83 9.93
N ARG A 24 -31.81 52.08 11.19
CA ARG A 24 -30.96 51.79 12.35
C ARG A 24 -30.60 50.30 12.46
N ALA A 25 -31.57 49.42 12.24
CA ALA A 25 -31.33 47.98 12.26
C ALA A 25 -30.34 47.55 11.14
N ILE A 26 -30.43 48.15 9.95
CA ILE A 26 -29.48 47.91 8.86
C ILE A 26 -28.08 48.38 9.22
N GLU A 27 -27.94 49.58 9.80
CA GLU A 27 -26.65 50.11 10.23
C GLU A 27 -25.98 49.22 11.28
N GLU A 28 -26.76 48.76 12.26
CA GLU A 28 -26.30 47.81 13.29
C GLU A 28 -25.82 46.49 12.66
N LEU A 29 -26.59 45.93 11.71
CA LEU A 29 -26.19 44.71 10.99
C LEU A 29 -24.94 44.91 10.11
N ILE A 30 -24.76 46.09 9.50
CA ILE A 30 -23.57 46.41 8.71
C ILE A 30 -22.34 46.49 9.62
N ALA A 31 -22.44 47.15 10.77
CA ALA A 31 -21.34 47.23 11.73
C ALA A 31 -20.96 45.84 12.26
N GLU A 32 -21.95 45.00 12.56
CA GLU A 32 -21.74 43.62 13.00
C GLU A 32 -21.06 42.78 11.90
N LYS A 33 -21.49 42.93 10.63
CA LYS A 33 -20.85 42.30 9.47
C LYS A 33 -19.37 42.70 9.33
N ILE A 34 -19.06 43.99 9.37
CA ILE A 34 -17.67 44.49 9.24
C ILE A 34 -16.79 43.93 10.36
N SER A 35 -17.30 43.91 11.59
CA SER A 35 -16.60 43.34 12.74
C SER A 35 -16.31 41.84 12.57
N ALA A 36 -17.27 41.08 12.02
CA ALA A 36 -17.10 39.67 11.70
C ALA A 36 -16.08 39.44 10.56
N GLU A 37 -16.10 40.26 9.51
CA GLU A 37 -15.14 40.22 8.41
C GLU A 37 -13.71 40.51 8.88
N ALA A 38 -13.52 41.48 9.78
CA ALA A 38 -12.23 41.79 10.37
C ALA A 38 -11.67 40.62 11.21
N ARG A 39 -12.53 39.93 11.98
CA ARG A 39 -12.13 38.71 12.71
C ARG A 39 -11.75 37.56 11.78
N LEU A 40 -12.45 37.39 10.66
CA LEU A 40 -12.10 36.41 9.63
C LEU A 40 -10.74 36.70 8.99
N ALA A 41 -10.44 37.97 8.72
CA ALA A 41 -9.16 38.40 8.18
C ALA A 41 -7.98 38.15 9.14
N ALA A 42 -8.23 38.09 10.45
CA ALA A 42 -7.24 37.73 11.46
C ALA A 42 -6.82 36.25 11.43
N TYR A 43 -7.52 35.39 10.68
CA TYR A 43 -7.13 34.01 10.41
C TYR A 43 -6.48 33.91 9.03
N PRO A 44 -5.14 33.85 8.93
CA PRO A 44 -4.41 33.94 7.66
C PRO A 44 -4.82 32.86 6.66
N VAL A 45 -5.28 31.71 7.17
CA VAL A 45 -5.58 30.54 6.35
C VAL A 45 -6.83 30.70 5.49
N LEU A 46 -7.67 31.70 5.78
CA LEU A 46 -8.80 32.07 4.94
C LEU A 46 -8.44 33.16 3.91
N THR A 47 -7.35 33.90 4.15
CA THR A 47 -6.87 34.97 3.25
C THR A 47 -5.84 34.48 2.23
N LEU A 48 -5.28 33.28 2.42
CA LEU A 48 -4.39 32.66 1.44
C LEU A 48 -5.07 32.51 0.06
N PRO A 49 -4.34 32.78 -1.05
CA PRO A 49 -4.77 32.40 -2.38
C PRO A 49 -5.06 30.91 -2.50
N ASN A 50 -5.90 30.53 -3.45
CA ASN A 50 -6.28 29.14 -3.65
C ASN A 50 -5.08 28.29 -4.06
N GLU A 51 -4.13 28.87 -4.80
CA GLU A 51 -2.90 28.24 -5.26
C GLU A 51 -2.01 27.84 -4.09
N ILE A 52 -1.81 28.75 -3.13
CA ILE A 52 -1.01 28.47 -1.92
C ILE A 52 -1.70 27.44 -1.03
N THR A 53 -3.03 27.53 -0.91
CA THR A 53 -3.80 26.54 -0.15
C THR A 53 -3.73 25.15 -0.80
N SER A 54 -3.77 25.09 -2.13
CA SER A 54 -3.64 23.85 -2.90
C SER A 54 -2.23 23.26 -2.75
N GLU A 55 -1.20 24.10 -2.78
CA GLU A 55 0.18 23.66 -2.53
C GLU A 55 0.28 23.03 -1.14
N ILE A 56 -0.23 23.69 -0.09
CA ILE A 56 -0.26 23.15 1.27
C ILE A 56 -0.98 21.78 1.31
N PHE A 57 -2.12 21.64 0.61
CA PHE A 57 -2.86 20.38 0.57
C PHE A 57 -2.10 19.27 -0.14
N SER A 58 -1.25 19.59 -1.12
CA SER A 58 -0.43 18.59 -1.80
C SER A 58 0.60 17.92 -0.87
N HIS A 59 1.06 18.65 0.15
CA HIS A 59 1.95 18.16 1.20
C HIS A 59 1.22 17.50 2.38
N PHE A 60 -0.12 17.50 2.39
CA PHE A 60 -0.91 16.88 3.45
C PHE A 60 -0.95 15.35 3.32
N ASN A 61 -1.02 14.85 2.08
CA ASN A 61 -1.00 13.41 1.82
C ASN A 61 0.41 12.84 1.99
N PRO A 62 0.53 11.55 2.34
CA PRO A 62 1.83 10.88 2.28
C PRO A 62 2.36 10.86 0.83
N LEU A 63 3.68 10.72 0.69
CA LEU A 63 4.32 10.69 -0.62
C LEU A 63 3.78 9.53 -1.46
N TYR A 64 3.24 9.84 -2.63
CA TYR A 64 2.75 8.83 -3.57
C TYR A 64 3.87 7.82 -3.90
N PRO A 65 3.61 6.50 -3.90
CA PRO A 65 2.29 5.84 -3.95
C PRO A 65 1.67 5.50 -2.60
N LEU A 66 2.22 5.98 -1.48
CA LEU A 66 1.64 5.72 -0.17
C LEU A 66 0.21 6.24 -0.07
N CYS A 67 -0.62 5.49 0.64
CA CYS A 67 -2.06 5.69 0.67
C CYS A 67 -2.50 6.31 2.00
N PRO A 68 -3.15 7.49 2.00
CA PRO A 68 -3.81 8.01 3.18
C PRO A 68 -5.03 7.14 3.55
N PRO A 69 -5.47 7.14 4.83
CA PRO A 69 -6.64 6.39 5.24
C PRO A 69 -7.94 6.99 4.67
N LEU A 70 -8.94 6.12 4.45
CA LEU A 70 -10.27 6.51 3.98
C LEU A 70 -10.93 7.56 4.90
N THR A 71 -10.73 7.45 6.22
CA THR A 71 -11.26 8.35 7.25
C THR A 71 -10.26 8.56 8.37
N GLY A 72 -10.54 9.52 9.25
CA GLY A 72 -9.77 9.76 10.46
C GLY A 72 -8.60 10.75 10.27
N PRO A 73 -7.69 10.80 11.25
CA PRO A 73 -6.50 11.65 11.19
C PRO A 73 -5.70 11.36 9.92
N PHE A 74 -5.13 12.40 9.31
CA PHE A 74 -4.32 12.30 8.07
C PHE A 74 -5.10 11.87 6.81
N SER A 75 -6.44 11.76 6.88
CA SER A 75 -7.26 11.60 5.68
C SER A 75 -7.54 12.96 5.02
N PRO A 76 -7.39 13.12 3.70
CA PRO A 76 -7.75 14.34 2.98
C PRO A 76 -9.23 14.70 3.10
N THR A 77 -10.08 13.77 3.55
CA THR A 77 -11.47 14.08 3.93
C THR A 77 -11.56 15.14 5.03
N LEU A 78 -10.57 15.24 5.92
CA LEU A 78 -10.49 16.27 6.96
C LEU A 78 -10.44 17.68 6.35
N LEU A 79 -9.71 17.86 5.24
CA LEU A 79 -9.63 19.14 4.53
C LEU A 79 -11.00 19.59 4.03
N THR A 80 -11.90 18.64 3.76
CA THR A 80 -13.28 18.94 3.36
C THR A 80 -14.22 19.27 4.52
N GLN A 81 -13.77 19.17 5.77
CA GLN A 81 -14.61 19.39 6.96
C GLN A 81 -14.30 20.70 7.68
N ILE A 82 -13.17 21.35 7.38
CA ILE A 82 -12.71 22.56 8.09
C ILE A 82 -13.57 23.79 7.78
N CYS A 83 -13.68 24.18 6.50
CA CYS A 83 -14.54 25.28 6.07
C CYS A 83 -14.99 25.11 4.62
N GLN A 84 -15.96 25.91 4.16
CA GLN A 84 -16.48 25.81 2.80
C GLN A 84 -15.40 26.09 1.72
N LYS A 85 -14.49 27.04 1.96
CA LYS A 85 -13.40 27.35 1.03
C LYS A 85 -12.47 26.15 0.84
N TRP A 86 -12.00 25.57 1.94
CA TRP A 86 -11.12 24.40 1.91
C TRP A 86 -11.80 23.18 1.28
N ARG A 87 -13.07 22.97 1.59
CA ARG A 87 -13.88 21.94 0.95
C ARG A 87 -13.89 22.09 -0.56
N ASN A 88 -14.16 23.29 -1.07
CA ASN A 88 -14.18 23.53 -2.52
C ASN A 88 -12.81 23.27 -3.15
N ILE A 89 -11.73 23.74 -2.52
CA ILE A 89 -10.35 23.54 -3.02
C ILE A 89 -10.01 22.04 -3.03
N ALA A 90 -10.14 21.34 -1.89
CA ALA A 90 -9.81 19.93 -1.77
C ALA A 90 -10.61 19.05 -2.76
N LEU A 91 -11.92 19.32 -2.92
CA LEU A 91 -12.74 18.57 -3.89
C LEU A 91 -12.35 18.84 -5.34
N SER A 92 -11.75 20.00 -5.64
CA SER A 92 -11.28 20.35 -6.99
C SER A 92 -9.88 19.82 -7.33
N MET A 93 -9.22 19.10 -6.43
CA MET A 93 -7.84 18.61 -6.59
C MET A 93 -7.80 17.08 -6.77
N PRO A 94 -7.82 16.54 -8.01
CA PRO A 94 -7.81 15.09 -8.25
C PRO A 94 -6.60 14.36 -7.66
N SER A 95 -5.43 15.01 -7.62
CA SER A 95 -4.19 14.46 -7.06
C SER A 95 -4.32 14.13 -5.56
N LEU A 96 -5.17 14.84 -4.83
CA LEU A 96 -5.42 14.58 -3.41
C LEU A 96 -6.18 13.27 -3.18
N TRP A 97 -6.92 12.79 -4.18
CA TRP A 97 -7.78 11.61 -4.11
C TRP A 97 -7.21 10.41 -4.90
N ARG A 98 -5.99 10.52 -5.44
CA ARG A 98 -5.40 9.47 -6.30
C ARG A 98 -4.86 8.26 -5.54
N ALA A 99 -4.78 8.33 -4.21
CA ALA A 99 -4.31 7.24 -3.37
C ALA A 99 -5.30 7.00 -2.22
N ILE A 100 -5.55 5.75 -1.85
CA ILE A 100 -6.49 5.40 -0.78
C ILE A 100 -6.11 4.09 -0.07
N SER A 101 -6.16 4.09 1.26
CA SER A 101 -6.06 2.92 2.10
C SER A 101 -7.39 2.70 2.80
N CYS A 102 -8.00 1.55 2.55
CA CYS A 102 -9.33 1.20 3.04
C CYS A 102 -9.29 -0.14 3.77
N PRO A 103 -9.19 -0.13 5.12
CA PRO A 103 -9.48 -1.31 5.91
C PRO A 103 -10.98 -1.59 5.80
N ILE A 104 -11.35 -2.63 5.07
CA ILE A 104 -12.73 -3.02 4.82
C ILE A 104 -13.34 -3.46 6.14
N GLN A 105 -14.39 -2.76 6.52
CA GLN A 105 -15.23 -3.06 7.67
C GLN A 105 -16.62 -3.35 7.14
N ASP A 106 -17.44 -4.10 7.88
CA ASP A 106 -18.81 -4.39 7.44
C ASP A 106 -19.75 -3.19 7.69
N VAL A 107 -19.43 -2.07 7.03
CA VAL A 107 -20.13 -0.79 7.13
C VAL A 107 -20.65 -0.45 5.73
N GLN A 108 -21.97 -0.51 5.55
CA GLN A 108 -22.63 -0.29 4.26
C GLN A 108 -22.19 1.02 3.56
N GLU A 109 -21.96 2.08 4.33
CA GLU A 109 -21.56 3.39 3.80
C GLU A 109 -20.14 3.42 3.23
N GLN A 110 -19.26 2.50 3.64
CA GLN A 110 -17.86 2.48 3.25
C GLN A 110 -17.70 2.34 1.73
N SER A 111 -18.51 1.48 1.09
CA SER A 111 -18.55 1.32 -0.36
C SER A 111 -18.82 2.65 -1.09
N ARG A 112 -19.82 3.42 -0.63
CA ARG A 112 -20.15 4.75 -1.18
C ARG A 112 -19.04 5.77 -0.95
N MET A 113 -18.32 5.67 0.17
CA MET A 113 -17.19 6.55 0.46
C MET A 113 -16.02 6.28 -0.50
N VAL A 114 -15.69 5.01 -0.75
CA VAL A 114 -14.67 4.60 -1.72
C VAL A 114 -15.07 5.06 -3.13
N GLU A 115 -16.31 4.84 -3.56
CA GLU A 115 -16.79 5.30 -4.86
C GLU A 115 -16.67 6.84 -5.03
N LYS A 116 -17.09 7.60 -4.01
CA LYS A 116 -16.94 9.07 -4.00
C LYS A 116 -15.47 9.50 -4.01
N TRP A 117 -14.59 8.76 -3.34
CA TRP A 117 -13.16 9.03 -3.35
C TRP A 117 -12.57 8.81 -4.74
N LEU A 118 -12.84 7.64 -5.34
CA LEU A 118 -12.28 7.26 -6.63
C LEU A 118 -12.85 8.11 -7.77
N SER A 119 -14.08 8.60 -7.68
CA SER A 119 -14.62 9.57 -8.65
C SER A 119 -13.92 10.94 -8.56
N ARG A 120 -13.56 11.41 -7.36
CA ARG A 120 -12.82 12.68 -7.18
C ARG A 120 -11.40 12.65 -7.74
N SER A 121 -10.79 11.47 -7.85
CA SER A 121 -9.46 11.28 -8.44
C SER A 121 -9.39 11.59 -9.94
N GLY A 122 -10.53 11.82 -10.60
CA GLY A 122 -10.59 12.27 -11.99
C GLY A 122 -9.93 11.30 -12.97
N ARG A 123 -8.79 11.72 -13.55
CA ARG A 123 -7.99 10.90 -14.49
C ARG A 123 -6.62 10.50 -13.92
N CYS A 124 -6.35 10.80 -12.65
CA CYS A 124 -5.08 10.45 -12.05
C CYS A 124 -4.89 8.92 -12.01
N PRO A 125 -3.65 8.44 -12.19
CA PRO A 125 -3.32 7.06 -11.88
C PRO A 125 -3.50 6.77 -10.39
N LEU A 126 -3.97 5.57 -10.07
CA LEU A 126 -4.48 5.21 -8.76
C LEU A 126 -3.50 4.32 -7.99
N SER A 127 -3.35 4.65 -6.70
CA SER A 127 -2.81 3.73 -5.70
C SER A 127 -3.95 3.30 -4.77
N ILE A 128 -4.26 2.01 -4.71
CA ILE A 128 -5.39 1.50 -3.91
C ILE A 128 -4.88 0.38 -3.03
N LYS A 129 -5.03 0.55 -1.71
CA LYS A 129 -4.79 -0.50 -0.71
C LYS A 129 -6.11 -0.88 -0.05
N LEU A 130 -6.52 -2.13 -0.24
CA LEU A 130 -7.71 -2.72 0.36
C LEU A 130 -7.24 -3.85 1.28
N SER A 131 -7.73 -3.86 2.52
CA SER A 131 -7.46 -4.96 3.45
C SER A 131 -8.75 -5.34 4.15
N THR A 132 -9.17 -6.59 4.05
CA THR A 132 -10.33 -7.09 4.80
C THR A 132 -9.86 -8.03 5.92
N SER A 133 -10.77 -8.38 6.83
CA SER A 133 -10.57 -9.50 7.75
C SER A 133 -11.59 -10.57 7.43
N TYR A 134 -11.18 -11.85 7.48
CA TYR A 134 -12.06 -13.02 7.40
C TYR A 134 -13.28 -12.98 8.34
N ARG A 135 -13.27 -12.12 9.36
CA ARG A 135 -14.36 -11.96 10.32
C ARG A 135 -15.56 -11.15 9.80
N TYR A 136 -15.44 -10.47 8.66
CA TYR A 136 -16.47 -9.56 8.14
C TYR A 136 -17.30 -10.16 7.01
N GLY A 137 -18.57 -9.73 6.91
CA GLY A 137 -19.49 -10.16 5.86
C GLY A 137 -18.98 -9.84 4.45
N THR A 138 -19.17 -10.77 3.51
CA THR A 138 -18.61 -10.72 2.15
C THR A 138 -19.24 -9.62 1.26
N GLY A 139 -20.36 -9.03 1.67
CA GLY A 139 -21.11 -8.05 0.88
C GLY A 139 -20.39 -6.71 0.71
N THR A 140 -19.91 -6.12 1.80
CA THR A 140 -19.23 -4.81 1.77
C THR A 140 -17.92 -4.88 0.99
N ALA A 141 -17.14 -5.94 1.20
CA ALA A 141 -15.91 -6.20 0.45
C ALA A 141 -16.17 -6.30 -1.07
N ARG A 142 -17.20 -7.05 -1.47
CA ARG A 142 -17.60 -7.18 -2.88
C ARG A 142 -17.96 -5.83 -3.51
N ASN A 143 -18.70 -4.99 -2.80
CA ASN A 143 -19.09 -3.67 -3.30
C ASN A 143 -17.90 -2.71 -3.43
N ILE A 144 -16.98 -2.71 -2.45
CA ILE A 144 -15.75 -1.91 -2.51
C ILE A 144 -14.86 -2.38 -3.67
N MET A 145 -14.74 -3.69 -3.85
CA MET A 145 -14.01 -4.27 -4.98
C MET A 145 -14.61 -3.85 -6.32
N ALA A 146 -15.94 -3.95 -6.46
CA ALA A 146 -16.64 -3.51 -7.66
C ALA A 146 -16.38 -2.03 -7.97
N ALA A 147 -16.41 -1.16 -6.95
CA ALA A 147 -16.08 0.26 -7.11
C ALA A 147 -14.63 0.50 -7.58
N ALA A 148 -13.67 -0.31 -7.11
CA ALA A 148 -12.29 -0.23 -7.56
C ALA A 148 -12.11 -0.71 -9.01
N LEU A 149 -12.77 -1.82 -9.39
CA LEU A 149 -12.67 -2.45 -10.71
C LEU A 149 -13.16 -1.54 -11.85
N VAL A 150 -14.11 -0.65 -11.60
CA VAL A 150 -14.56 0.38 -12.57
C VAL A 150 -13.40 1.27 -13.06
N HIS A 151 -12.29 1.31 -12.33
CA HIS A 151 -11.14 2.15 -12.63
C HIS A 151 -9.87 1.38 -13.02
N LEU A 152 -9.99 0.12 -13.45
CA LEU A 152 -8.87 -0.75 -13.87
C LEU A 152 -7.86 -0.06 -14.80
N GLY A 153 -8.34 0.70 -15.80
CA GLY A 153 -7.48 1.41 -16.75
C GLY A 153 -6.58 2.50 -16.13
N ARG A 154 -6.84 2.87 -14.87
CA ARG A 154 -6.07 3.87 -14.11
C ARG A 154 -5.25 3.27 -12.98
N TRP A 155 -5.32 1.97 -12.73
CA TRP A 155 -4.56 1.33 -11.66
C TRP A 155 -3.06 1.44 -11.94
N GLU A 156 -2.30 2.00 -10.99
CA GLU A 156 -0.83 2.06 -11.04
C GLU A 156 -0.22 1.20 -9.93
N HIS A 157 -0.78 1.27 -8.72
CA HIS A 157 -0.33 0.49 -7.56
C HIS A 157 -1.55 -0.12 -6.86
N ILE A 158 -1.61 -1.45 -6.77
CA ILE A 158 -2.76 -2.15 -6.18
C ILE A 158 -2.27 -3.12 -5.14
N SER A 159 -2.87 -3.04 -3.95
CA SER A 159 -2.62 -3.91 -2.81
C SER A 159 -3.97 -4.39 -2.30
N ILE A 160 -4.20 -5.70 -2.35
CA ILE A 160 -5.44 -6.32 -1.90
C ILE A 160 -5.08 -7.49 -0.98
N MET A 161 -5.26 -7.25 0.32
CA MET A 161 -5.02 -8.23 1.36
C MET A 161 -6.34 -8.90 1.75
N SER A 162 -6.28 -10.22 1.94
CA SER A 162 -7.38 -11.06 2.42
C SER A 162 -8.52 -11.20 1.41
N LEU A 163 -8.24 -11.55 0.16
CA LEU A 163 -9.28 -11.67 -0.87
C LEU A 163 -10.48 -12.56 -0.45
N PRO A 164 -11.73 -12.20 -0.82
CA PRO A 164 -12.87 -13.06 -0.63
C PRO A 164 -12.65 -14.43 -1.28
N HIS A 165 -13.25 -15.50 -0.73
CA HIS A 165 -13.10 -16.87 -1.25
C HIS A 165 -13.51 -17.03 -2.73
N ASP A 166 -14.39 -16.17 -3.23
CA ASP A 166 -14.80 -16.15 -4.64
C ASP A 166 -13.70 -15.59 -5.59
N GLY A 167 -12.55 -15.17 -5.03
CA GLY A 167 -11.39 -14.66 -5.76
C GLY A 167 -11.55 -13.22 -6.28
N LEU A 168 -10.50 -12.75 -6.98
CA LEU A 168 -10.59 -11.56 -7.81
C LEU A 168 -11.21 -11.92 -9.15
N LEU A 169 -12.47 -11.54 -9.35
CA LEU A 169 -13.09 -11.54 -10.67
C LEU A 169 -12.61 -10.32 -11.46
N ILE A 170 -11.31 -10.26 -11.78
CA ILE A 170 -10.81 -9.33 -12.80
C ILE A 170 -11.39 -9.84 -14.13
N PRO A 171 -12.17 -9.03 -14.87
CA PRO A 171 -12.66 -9.47 -16.15
C PRO A 171 -11.47 -9.73 -17.08
N VAL A 172 -11.43 -10.93 -17.64
CA VAL A 172 -10.37 -11.39 -18.56
C VAL A 172 -10.19 -10.36 -19.67
N ASP A 173 -8.93 -10.12 -20.06
CA ASP A 173 -8.52 -9.18 -21.12
C ASP A 173 -8.82 -7.70 -20.87
N THR A 174 -9.17 -7.28 -19.65
CA THR A 174 -9.31 -5.86 -19.35
C THR A 174 -7.93 -5.19 -19.26
N PRO A 175 -7.59 -4.23 -20.13
CA PRO A 175 -6.26 -3.64 -20.14
C PRO A 175 -6.01 -2.80 -18.87
N MET A 176 -4.87 -3.04 -18.23
CA MET A 176 -4.36 -2.30 -17.08
C MET A 176 -3.03 -1.62 -17.46
N PRO A 177 -3.06 -0.63 -18.37
CA PRO A 177 -1.87 -0.12 -19.05
C PRO A 177 -0.92 0.66 -18.14
N LEU A 178 -1.36 1.05 -16.95
CA LEU A 178 -0.57 1.82 -15.98
C LEU A 178 -0.06 0.98 -14.81
N LEU A 179 -0.48 -0.28 -14.67
CA LEU A 179 -0.19 -1.10 -13.49
C LEU A 179 1.31 -1.38 -13.39
N ARG A 180 1.92 -0.98 -12.26
CA ARG A 180 3.35 -1.14 -11.96
C ARG A 180 3.59 -2.09 -10.79
N THR A 181 2.73 -2.02 -9.77
CA THR A 181 2.85 -2.88 -8.59
C THR A 181 1.53 -3.58 -8.30
N LEU A 182 1.60 -4.88 -8.08
CA LEU A 182 0.48 -5.73 -7.71
C LEU A 182 0.83 -6.52 -6.45
N GLU A 183 0.08 -6.29 -5.39
CA GLU A 183 0.18 -7.04 -4.14
C GLU A 183 -1.15 -7.72 -3.89
N LEU A 184 -1.15 -9.04 -3.81
CA LEU A 184 -2.31 -9.86 -3.54
C LEU A 184 -2.00 -10.82 -2.40
N SER A 185 -2.93 -10.98 -1.47
CA SER A 185 -2.88 -12.03 -0.45
C SER A 185 -4.29 -12.55 -0.18
N VAL A 186 -4.38 -13.83 0.15
CA VAL A 186 -5.61 -14.50 0.65
C VAL A 186 -5.43 -14.88 2.11
N ASP A 187 -6.52 -15.17 2.81
CA ASP A 187 -6.46 -15.66 4.20
C ASP A 187 -6.37 -17.19 4.24
N TRP A 188 -5.57 -17.73 5.17
CA TRP A 188 -5.50 -19.17 5.46
C TRP A 188 -6.86 -19.71 5.97
N PRO A 189 -7.25 -20.98 5.71
CA PRO A 189 -6.56 -22.06 4.98
C PRO A 189 -6.86 -22.10 3.48
N TYR A 190 -7.34 -21.00 2.89
CA TYR A 190 -7.83 -21.03 1.52
C TYR A 190 -6.70 -20.67 0.55
N HIS A 191 -6.44 -21.59 -0.38
CA HIS A 191 -5.52 -21.38 -1.51
C HIS A 191 -6.34 -21.38 -2.81
N PRO A 192 -7.13 -20.33 -3.09
CA PRO A 192 -7.87 -20.30 -4.33
C PRO A 192 -6.86 -20.33 -5.50
N PRO A 193 -7.18 -21.08 -6.56
CA PRO A 193 -6.45 -20.94 -7.81
C PRO A 193 -6.55 -19.50 -8.28
N LEU A 194 -5.41 -18.88 -8.61
CA LEU A 194 -5.41 -17.60 -9.30
C LEU A 194 -5.92 -17.82 -10.73
N HIS A 195 -7.18 -17.45 -10.96
CA HIS A 195 -7.79 -17.46 -12.28
C HIS A 195 -7.74 -16.06 -12.90
N GLY A 196 -7.47 -16.01 -14.21
CA GLY A 196 -7.42 -14.76 -14.99
C GLY A 196 -5.99 -14.37 -15.32
N ALA A 197 -5.58 -14.66 -16.55
CA ALA A 197 -4.30 -14.19 -17.07
C ALA A 197 -4.37 -12.67 -17.27
N ILE A 198 -3.51 -11.93 -16.57
CA ILE A 198 -3.29 -10.49 -16.81
C ILE A 198 -1.94 -10.23 -17.49
N SER A 199 -1.24 -11.29 -17.89
CA SER A 199 0.05 -11.28 -18.61
C SER A 199 0.07 -10.29 -19.78
N HIS A 200 -0.97 -10.30 -20.62
CA HIS A 200 -1.08 -9.38 -21.76
C HIS A 200 -1.69 -8.02 -21.39
N ALA A 201 -2.42 -7.94 -20.27
CA ALA A 201 -3.15 -6.76 -19.86
C ALA A 201 -2.30 -5.73 -19.09
N ALA A 202 -1.20 -6.17 -18.45
CA ALA A 202 -0.37 -5.35 -17.56
C ALA A 202 1.09 -5.25 -18.03
N SER A 203 1.32 -4.64 -19.19
CA SER A 203 2.66 -4.52 -19.82
C SER A 203 3.66 -3.63 -19.08
N ARG A 204 3.25 -2.93 -18.03
CA ARG A 204 4.12 -2.08 -17.19
C ARG A 204 4.38 -2.64 -15.79
N LEU A 205 3.89 -3.85 -15.52
CA LEU A 205 4.01 -4.47 -14.21
C LEU A 205 5.46 -4.83 -13.94
N THR A 206 6.05 -4.30 -12.87
CA THR A 206 7.46 -4.51 -12.51
C THR A 206 7.63 -5.16 -11.14
N SER A 207 6.66 -4.97 -10.23
CA SER A 207 6.72 -5.51 -8.87
C SER A 207 5.47 -6.32 -8.55
N VAL A 208 5.68 -7.51 -8.00
CA VAL A 208 4.60 -8.41 -7.60
C VAL A 208 4.85 -8.92 -6.19
N VAL A 209 3.82 -8.91 -5.36
CA VAL A 209 3.79 -9.57 -4.05
C VAL A 209 2.61 -10.52 -4.05
N LEU A 210 2.85 -11.80 -3.77
CA LEU A 210 1.79 -12.81 -3.73
C LEU A 210 1.89 -13.64 -2.46
N GLY A 211 0.82 -13.64 -1.67
CA GLY A 211 0.69 -14.47 -0.48
C GLY A 211 -0.38 -15.54 -0.63
N LEU A 212 -0.05 -16.77 -0.22
CA LEU A 212 -1.02 -17.85 0.03
C LEU A 212 -1.83 -18.38 -1.18
N PHE A 213 -1.35 -18.25 -2.42
CA PHE A 213 -2.07 -18.79 -3.59
C PHE A 213 -1.59 -20.17 -4.05
N SER A 214 -2.48 -20.92 -4.72
CA SER A 214 -2.13 -22.14 -5.47
C SER A 214 -1.90 -21.79 -6.95
N TYR A 215 -0.77 -22.24 -7.51
CA TYR A 215 -0.39 -22.02 -8.92
C TYR A 215 -0.23 -23.36 -9.64
N GLU A 216 -1.34 -24.04 -9.94
CA GLU A 216 -1.27 -25.35 -10.61
C GLU A 216 -0.61 -25.28 -12.00
N ASN A 217 -0.56 -24.11 -12.64
CA ASN A 217 0.04 -23.91 -13.98
C ASN A 217 0.66 -22.50 -14.15
N GLY A 218 1.46 -22.04 -13.19
CA GLY A 218 1.88 -20.64 -12.99
C GLY A 218 2.51 -19.86 -14.14
N GLY A 219 2.75 -20.42 -15.34
CA GLY A 219 3.45 -19.74 -16.44
C GLY A 219 2.71 -18.55 -17.07
N ASP A 220 1.39 -18.61 -17.24
CA ASP A 220 0.64 -17.64 -18.06
C ASP A 220 -0.12 -16.56 -17.26
N LEU A 221 -0.11 -16.66 -15.93
CA LEU A 221 -0.92 -15.81 -15.07
C LEU A 221 -0.47 -14.33 -15.11
N LEU A 222 0.83 -14.12 -14.93
CA LEU A 222 1.47 -12.82 -14.86
C LEU A 222 2.59 -12.75 -15.91
N PRO A 223 3.00 -11.55 -16.33
CA PRO A 223 4.13 -11.39 -17.24
C PRO A 223 5.45 -11.55 -16.47
N TRP A 224 5.74 -12.74 -15.94
CA TRP A 224 6.87 -12.99 -15.03
C TRP A 224 8.21 -12.49 -15.58
N SER A 225 8.44 -12.66 -16.87
CA SER A 225 9.69 -12.31 -17.54
C SER A 225 10.02 -10.82 -17.51
N GLN A 226 9.04 -9.92 -17.33
CA GLN A 226 9.31 -8.47 -17.26
C GLN A 226 9.46 -7.97 -15.82
N LEU A 227 9.18 -8.81 -14.81
CA LEU A 227 9.26 -8.41 -13.41
C LEU A 227 10.70 -8.18 -12.98
N THR A 228 10.89 -7.16 -12.14
CA THR A 228 12.17 -6.80 -11.53
C THR A 228 12.16 -7.03 -10.02
N SER A 229 10.97 -7.11 -9.40
CA SER A 229 10.80 -7.33 -7.97
C SER A 229 9.70 -8.37 -7.74
N LEU A 230 9.99 -9.40 -6.96
CA LEU A 230 9.04 -10.46 -6.63
C LEU A 230 9.14 -10.83 -5.15
N THR A 231 8.01 -10.77 -4.45
CA THR A 231 7.88 -11.29 -3.09
C THR A 231 6.83 -12.40 -3.09
N LEU A 232 7.21 -13.59 -2.63
CA LEU A 232 6.33 -14.74 -2.47
C LEU A 232 6.20 -15.08 -0.98
N LEU A 233 4.98 -15.02 -0.46
CA LEU A 233 4.70 -15.21 0.96
C LEU A 233 4.02 -16.55 1.22
N ASN A 234 4.58 -17.30 2.18
CA ASN A 234 4.13 -18.61 2.64
C ASN A 234 3.87 -19.58 1.48
N GLN A 235 4.91 -19.84 0.70
CA GLN A 235 4.91 -20.72 -0.48
C GLN A 235 5.87 -21.90 -0.27
N THR A 236 5.58 -23.04 -0.88
CA THR A 236 6.54 -24.16 -0.88
C THR A 236 7.71 -23.87 -1.85
N PRO A 237 8.88 -24.50 -1.65
CA PRO A 237 10.00 -24.42 -2.59
C PRO A 237 9.62 -24.78 -4.03
N SER A 238 8.79 -25.80 -4.24
CA SER A 238 8.35 -26.20 -5.59
C SER A 238 7.47 -25.14 -6.26
N GLN A 239 6.57 -24.49 -5.50
CA GLN A 239 5.74 -23.39 -6.01
C GLN A 239 6.60 -22.18 -6.40
N CYS A 240 7.60 -21.84 -5.56
CA CYS A 240 8.54 -20.76 -5.87
C CYS A 240 9.33 -21.08 -7.14
N THR A 241 9.85 -22.30 -7.26
CA THR A 241 10.61 -22.76 -8.43
C THR A 241 9.81 -22.60 -9.72
N ALA A 242 8.55 -23.04 -9.72
CA ALA A 242 7.67 -22.96 -10.88
C ALA A 242 7.54 -21.52 -11.42
N ILE A 243 7.55 -20.52 -10.54
CA ILE A 243 7.46 -19.09 -10.92
C ILE A 243 8.83 -18.54 -11.31
N LEU A 244 9.86 -18.80 -10.49
CA LEU A 244 11.20 -18.23 -10.66
C LEU A 244 11.86 -18.66 -11.96
N MET A 245 11.52 -19.84 -12.49
CA MET A 245 11.96 -20.30 -13.81
C MET A 245 11.50 -19.39 -14.97
N HIS A 246 10.43 -18.63 -14.79
CA HIS A 246 9.94 -17.67 -15.79
C HIS A 246 10.38 -16.21 -15.49
N ALA A 247 10.68 -15.90 -14.21
CA ALA A 247 11.02 -14.55 -13.75
C ALA A 247 12.52 -14.22 -13.84
N VAL A 248 13.09 -14.35 -15.05
CA VAL A 248 14.56 -14.27 -15.24
C VAL A 248 15.18 -12.87 -15.11
N ASN A 249 14.36 -11.81 -15.11
CA ASN A 249 14.81 -10.41 -15.05
C ASN A 249 14.74 -9.79 -13.64
N LEU A 250 14.52 -10.62 -12.61
CA LEU A 250 14.46 -10.16 -11.24
C LEU A 250 15.78 -9.50 -10.80
N VAL A 251 15.63 -8.38 -10.10
CA VAL A 251 16.68 -7.63 -9.41
C VAL A 251 16.56 -7.83 -7.91
N TYR A 252 15.33 -7.94 -7.41
CA TYR A 252 14.98 -8.22 -6.02
C TYR A 252 14.04 -9.42 -5.94
N CYS A 253 14.32 -10.34 -5.02
CA CYS A 253 13.46 -11.48 -4.73
C CYS A 253 13.40 -11.73 -3.22
N GLU A 254 12.19 -11.89 -2.70
CA GLU A 254 11.92 -12.24 -1.30
C GLU A 254 11.01 -13.46 -1.24
N LEU A 255 11.40 -14.47 -0.47
CA LEU A 255 10.71 -15.74 -0.36
C LEU A 255 10.48 -16.05 1.12
N THR A 256 9.22 -16.10 1.53
CA THR A 256 8.81 -16.68 2.81
C THR A 256 8.30 -18.08 2.55
N LEU A 257 9.08 -19.07 2.98
CA LEU A 257 8.86 -20.47 2.66
C LEU A 257 8.05 -21.16 3.78
N SER A 258 7.04 -21.92 3.37
CA SER A 258 6.31 -22.86 4.24
C SER A 258 7.08 -24.18 4.38
N GLU A 259 6.48 -25.20 5.03
CA GLU A 259 7.05 -26.56 5.09
C GLU A 259 7.54 -27.04 3.71
N SER A 260 8.74 -27.63 3.68
CA SER A 260 9.37 -28.10 2.45
C SER A 260 8.62 -29.30 1.87
N ASP A 261 8.25 -29.18 0.60
CA ASP A 261 7.99 -30.34 -0.24
C ASP A 261 9.33 -30.92 -0.73
N ASP A 262 9.35 -32.19 -1.14
CA ASP A 262 10.55 -32.86 -1.66
C ASP A 262 10.77 -32.38 -3.11
N PRO A 263 11.56 -31.31 -3.34
CA PRO A 263 11.55 -30.62 -4.62
C PRO A 263 12.38 -31.43 -5.60
N GLN A 264 11.94 -31.51 -6.86
CA GLN A 264 12.86 -31.98 -7.89
C GLN A 264 14.01 -30.97 -8.01
N PRO A 265 15.28 -31.42 -8.02
CA PRO A 265 16.42 -30.51 -8.14
C PRO A 265 16.37 -29.79 -9.49
N GLN A 266 16.06 -28.50 -9.46
CA GLN A 266 16.04 -27.61 -10.61
C GLN A 266 16.93 -26.40 -10.36
N ILE A 267 17.76 -26.05 -11.35
CA ILE A 267 18.66 -24.91 -11.23
C ILE A 267 17.94 -23.64 -11.67
N ILE A 268 17.69 -22.76 -10.72
CA ILE A 268 17.06 -21.45 -10.89
C ILE A 268 18.14 -20.43 -11.24
N ARG A 269 18.13 -19.95 -12.49
CA ARG A 269 19.10 -18.96 -12.99
C ARG A 269 18.51 -17.55 -12.95
N LEU A 270 19.07 -16.69 -12.10
CA LEU A 270 18.64 -15.30 -11.94
C LEU A 270 19.83 -14.35 -12.19
N PRO A 271 20.20 -14.11 -13.47
CA PRO A 271 21.45 -13.44 -13.83
C PRO A 271 21.52 -11.96 -13.42
N ARG A 272 20.37 -11.33 -13.15
CA ARG A 272 20.26 -9.91 -12.79
C ARG A 272 19.94 -9.67 -11.31
N LEU A 273 19.80 -10.75 -10.53
CA LEU A 273 19.39 -10.65 -9.14
C LEU A 273 20.50 -10.00 -8.32
N GLN A 274 20.17 -8.91 -7.65
CA GLN A 274 21.08 -8.17 -6.78
C GLN A 274 20.76 -8.39 -5.31
N SER A 275 19.52 -8.73 -5.01
CA SER A 275 19.00 -8.95 -3.67
C SER A 275 18.17 -10.22 -3.59
N LEU A 276 18.54 -11.12 -2.68
CA LEU A 276 17.78 -12.32 -2.36
C LEU A 276 17.51 -12.36 -0.85
N VAL A 277 16.26 -12.53 -0.48
CA VAL A 277 15.80 -12.73 0.89
C VAL A 277 15.08 -14.07 0.95
N ILE A 278 15.52 -14.97 1.81
CA ILE A 278 14.86 -16.24 2.09
C ILE A 278 14.57 -16.29 3.60
N ILE A 279 13.34 -16.68 3.93
CA ILE A 279 12.82 -16.72 5.30
C ILE A 279 12.02 -18.00 5.44
N HIS A 280 12.15 -18.70 6.58
CA HIS A 280 11.27 -19.82 6.90
C HIS A 280 10.21 -19.41 7.91
N TYR A 281 8.99 -19.87 7.69
CA TYR A 281 7.92 -19.74 8.65
C TYR A 281 8.01 -20.85 9.70
N GLU A 282 8.53 -20.54 10.89
CA GLU A 282 8.51 -21.47 12.02
C GLU A 282 7.11 -21.47 12.67
N ASN A 283 6.26 -22.41 12.26
CA ASN A 283 5.15 -22.83 13.10
C ASN A 283 5.76 -23.60 14.29
N ASP A 284 6.00 -22.89 15.37
CA ASP A 284 6.35 -23.35 16.71
C ASP A 284 6.03 -24.85 16.95
N ARG A 285 7.03 -25.73 16.74
CA ARG A 285 7.21 -27.11 17.25
C ARG A 285 8.40 -27.82 16.58
N LEU A 286 9.56 -27.82 17.24
CA LEU A 286 10.48 -28.97 17.43
C LEU A 286 10.79 -29.93 16.25
N TYR A 287 10.82 -29.48 14.99
CA TYR A 287 11.31 -30.29 13.87
C TYR A 287 12.64 -29.76 13.33
N SER A 288 13.51 -30.68 12.93
CA SER A 288 14.95 -30.49 12.73
C SER A 288 15.32 -29.36 11.75
N ILE A 289 16.19 -28.47 12.22
CA ILE A 289 16.77 -27.28 11.57
C ILE A 289 17.53 -27.59 10.26
N SER A 290 17.83 -28.86 9.95
CA SER A 290 18.90 -29.21 9.01
C SER A 290 18.54 -29.35 7.52
N THR A 291 17.27 -29.36 7.12
CA THR A 291 16.87 -29.64 5.71
C THR A 291 16.33 -28.42 4.96
N GLN A 292 16.11 -27.29 5.63
CA GLN A 292 15.40 -26.16 5.03
C GLN A 292 16.28 -25.25 4.15
N ASP A 293 17.60 -25.26 4.35
CA ASP A 293 18.55 -24.44 3.57
C ASP A 293 18.94 -25.03 2.21
N GLU A 294 18.59 -26.28 1.92
CA GLU A 294 18.99 -26.94 0.66
C GLU A 294 18.43 -26.22 -0.56
N TYR A 295 17.31 -25.51 -0.39
CA TYR A 295 16.73 -24.73 -1.47
C TYR A 295 17.65 -23.60 -1.97
N LEU A 296 18.51 -23.05 -1.10
CA LEU A 296 19.51 -22.04 -1.50
C LEU A 296 20.45 -22.57 -2.60
N LEU A 297 20.75 -23.88 -2.57
CA LEU A 297 21.64 -24.52 -3.54
C LEU A 297 21.03 -24.61 -4.95
N SER A 298 19.72 -24.40 -5.07
CA SER A 298 19.04 -24.36 -6.37
C SER A 298 19.31 -23.07 -7.15
N PHE A 299 19.84 -22.03 -6.50
CA PHE A 299 20.01 -20.72 -7.10
C PHE A 299 21.38 -20.51 -7.75
N VAL A 300 21.38 -19.87 -8.92
CA VAL A 300 22.58 -19.32 -9.57
C VAL A 300 22.33 -17.85 -9.89
N ALA A 301 22.94 -16.97 -9.09
CA ALA A 301 22.73 -15.52 -9.11
C ALA A 301 24.06 -14.75 -9.14
N PRO A 302 24.73 -14.64 -10.31
CA PRO A 302 26.07 -14.06 -10.42
C PRO A 302 26.15 -12.56 -10.09
N ALA A 303 25.04 -11.82 -10.19
CA ALA A 303 24.99 -10.39 -9.89
C ALA A 303 24.63 -10.08 -8.43
N LEU A 304 24.51 -11.10 -7.56
CA LEU A 304 24.00 -10.94 -6.20
C LEU A 304 24.95 -10.10 -5.34
N ARG A 305 24.40 -9.11 -4.64
CA ARG A 305 25.13 -8.21 -3.74
C ARG A 305 24.65 -8.29 -2.32
N ARG A 306 23.36 -8.57 -2.10
CA ARG A 306 22.75 -8.65 -0.79
C ARG A 306 22.02 -9.98 -0.64
N LEU A 307 22.33 -10.70 0.43
CA LEU A 307 21.73 -11.99 0.76
C LEU A 307 21.22 -11.96 2.20
N GLN A 308 19.96 -12.33 2.39
CA GLN A 308 19.34 -12.47 3.70
C GLN A 308 18.79 -13.88 3.84
N LEU A 309 19.16 -14.54 4.94
CA LEU A 309 18.88 -15.95 5.20
C LEU A 309 18.26 -16.15 6.59
N PRO A 310 17.53 -17.26 6.79
CA PRO A 310 17.01 -17.63 8.09
C PRO A 310 18.15 -17.98 9.05
N GLY A 311 17.86 -17.96 10.35
CA GLY A 311 18.80 -18.38 11.39
C GLY A 311 19.00 -19.89 11.36
N GLY A 312 20.17 -20.36 11.83
CA GLY A 312 20.53 -21.78 11.77
C GLY A 312 20.98 -22.25 10.38
N CYS A 313 21.17 -21.33 9.44
CA CYS A 313 21.61 -21.66 8.09
C CYS A 313 23.00 -22.29 8.07
N ALA A 314 23.17 -23.43 7.39
CA ALA A 314 24.49 -24.08 7.32
C ALA A 314 25.50 -23.26 6.49
N VAL A 315 26.63 -22.93 7.10
CA VAL A 315 27.73 -22.15 6.49
C VAL A 315 28.21 -22.79 5.17
N GLU A 316 28.23 -24.12 5.11
CA GLU A 316 28.63 -24.91 3.94
C GLU A 316 27.67 -24.76 2.75
N HIS A 317 26.38 -24.55 3.00
CA HIS A 317 25.40 -24.27 1.94
C HIS A 317 25.62 -22.87 1.37
N VAL A 318 25.89 -21.89 2.22
CA VAL A 318 26.23 -20.53 1.78
C VAL A 318 27.52 -20.53 0.96
N GLU A 319 28.56 -21.24 1.41
CA GLU A 319 29.81 -21.35 0.67
C GLU A 319 29.61 -22.02 -0.70
N SER A 320 28.84 -23.12 -0.74
CA SER A 320 28.53 -23.84 -1.98
C SER A 320 27.74 -22.97 -2.96
N PHE A 321 26.76 -22.21 -2.45
CA PHE A 321 25.98 -21.25 -3.23
C PHE A 321 26.86 -20.13 -3.80
N LEU A 322 27.75 -19.52 -3.00
CA LEU A 322 28.65 -18.47 -3.44
C LEU A 322 29.61 -18.98 -4.52
N LYS A 323 30.14 -20.20 -4.38
CA LYS A 323 30.97 -20.85 -5.40
C LYS A 323 30.20 -21.12 -6.69
N ALA A 324 28.96 -21.60 -6.59
CA ALA A 324 28.11 -21.91 -7.74
C ALA A 324 27.66 -20.64 -8.49
N SER A 325 27.34 -19.58 -7.75
CA SER A 325 26.90 -18.30 -8.32
C SER A 325 28.06 -17.44 -8.82
N GLY A 326 29.25 -17.55 -8.23
CA GLY A 326 30.41 -16.74 -8.58
C GLY A 326 30.20 -15.24 -8.30
N CYS A 327 29.35 -14.90 -7.33
CA CYS A 327 28.98 -13.52 -7.02
C CYS A 327 29.92 -12.90 -5.97
N GLU A 328 30.03 -11.56 -6.01
CA GLU A 328 30.78 -10.77 -5.02
C GLU A 328 29.78 -10.15 -4.03
N LEU A 329 29.48 -10.90 -2.97
CA LEU A 329 28.50 -10.48 -1.97
C LEU A 329 29.02 -9.30 -1.14
N GLN A 330 28.21 -8.25 -1.02
CA GLN A 330 28.51 -7.03 -0.27
C GLN A 330 27.91 -7.06 1.13
N GLU A 331 26.72 -7.64 1.26
CA GLU A 331 25.97 -7.70 2.50
C GLU A 331 25.36 -9.09 2.71
N LEU A 332 25.65 -9.68 3.87
CA LEU A 332 25.05 -10.93 4.34
C LEU A 332 24.31 -10.67 5.65
N HIS A 333 23.03 -11.02 5.68
CA HIS A 333 22.18 -10.84 6.84
C HIS A 333 21.57 -12.17 7.25
N ILE A 334 21.69 -12.53 8.52
CA ILE A 334 21.11 -13.75 9.07
C ILE A 334 20.08 -13.35 10.12
N THR A 335 18.86 -13.87 9.99
CA THR A 335 17.79 -13.56 10.95
C THR A 335 17.91 -14.44 12.19
N GLY A 336 18.05 -13.86 13.39
CA GLY A 336 18.13 -14.63 14.64
C GLY A 336 18.98 -13.96 15.72
N GLU A 337 19.00 -14.53 16.92
CA GLU A 337 19.65 -13.98 18.13
C GLU A 337 21.03 -14.61 18.45
N LEU A 338 21.63 -15.39 17.55
CA LEU A 338 22.81 -16.21 17.88
C LEU A 338 24.14 -15.48 17.63
N SER A 339 24.86 -15.17 18.73
CA SER A 339 26.17 -14.50 18.69
C SER A 339 27.34 -15.41 18.26
N VAL A 340 27.22 -16.73 18.45
CA VAL A 340 28.30 -17.68 18.15
C VAL A 340 28.45 -17.95 16.65
N GLU A 341 27.35 -17.90 15.89
CA GLU A 341 27.37 -18.09 14.45
C GLU A 341 28.09 -16.91 13.75
N GLU A 342 28.00 -15.70 14.31
CA GLU A 342 28.59 -14.51 13.69
C GLU A 342 30.11 -14.59 13.51
N GLU A 343 30.82 -15.10 14.51
CA GLU A 343 32.29 -15.27 14.42
C GLU A 343 32.66 -16.29 13.33
N ILE A 344 31.90 -17.36 13.19
CA ILE A 344 32.12 -18.41 12.19
C ILE A 344 31.91 -17.83 10.78
N PHE A 345 30.80 -17.14 10.55
CA PHE A 345 30.51 -16.51 9.25
C PHE A 345 31.57 -15.46 8.87
N ARG A 346 32.03 -14.65 9.82
CA ARG A 346 33.13 -13.68 9.58
C ARG A 346 34.46 -14.34 9.28
N LEU A 347 34.76 -15.48 9.91
CA LEU A 347 35.99 -16.23 9.66
C LEU A 347 35.98 -16.92 8.29
N VAL A 348 34.85 -17.50 7.90
CA VAL A 348 34.71 -18.23 6.62
C VAL A 348 34.56 -17.28 5.43
N PHE A 349 33.92 -16.12 5.63
CA PHE A 349 33.67 -15.14 4.56
C PHE A 349 34.32 -13.76 4.83
N PRO A 350 35.66 -13.69 4.94
CA PRO A 350 36.36 -12.44 5.25
C PRO A 350 36.26 -11.39 4.13
N SER A 351 35.87 -11.80 2.92
CA SER A 351 35.68 -10.93 1.77
C SER A 351 34.36 -10.16 1.78
N ILE A 352 33.39 -10.54 2.61
CA ILE A 352 32.09 -9.86 2.71
C ILE A 352 32.24 -8.64 3.64
N PRO A 353 32.07 -7.40 3.16
CA PRO A 353 32.25 -6.20 3.97
C PRO A 353 31.29 -6.10 5.15
N THR A 354 30.04 -6.51 4.94
CA THR A 354 28.95 -6.36 5.92
C THR A 354 28.32 -7.72 6.22
N ILE A 355 28.53 -8.22 7.43
CA ILE A 355 27.83 -9.38 7.97
C ILE A 355 27.10 -8.92 9.23
N SER A 356 25.80 -9.17 9.31
CA SER A 356 25.02 -8.81 10.49
C SER A 356 23.98 -9.86 10.84
N PHE A 357 23.72 -9.99 12.14
CA PHE A 357 22.71 -10.86 12.71
C PHE A 357 21.64 -9.97 13.31
N ASN A 358 20.41 -10.06 12.79
CA ASN A 358 19.32 -9.21 13.24
C ASN A 358 18.12 -10.09 13.62
N PRO A 359 17.40 -9.78 14.70
CA PRO A 359 16.19 -10.52 15.04
C PRO A 359 14.98 -10.15 14.16
N TRP A 360 15.14 -9.20 13.23
CA TRP A 360 14.09 -8.74 12.31
C TRP A 360 14.57 -8.65 10.87
N LEU A 361 13.61 -8.64 9.95
CA LEU A 361 13.84 -8.49 8.51
C LEU A 361 14.42 -7.12 8.16
N ILE A 362 15.37 -7.10 7.22
CA ILE A 362 15.81 -5.84 6.62
C ILE A 362 15.08 -5.68 5.30
N ASP A 363 14.10 -4.77 5.29
CA ASP A 363 13.37 -4.42 4.07
C ASP A 363 14.23 -3.54 3.17
N TRP A 364 15.08 -4.14 2.33
CA TRP A 364 15.95 -3.41 1.39
C TRP A 364 15.17 -2.56 0.36
N GLY A 365 13.84 -2.67 0.28
CA GLY A 365 12.96 -1.87 -0.56
C GLY A 365 12.45 -0.56 0.09
N CYS A 366 12.59 -0.39 1.41
CA CYS A 366 12.17 0.81 2.14
C CYS A 366 13.35 1.70 2.56
N SER A 367 13.14 3.02 2.60
CA SER A 367 14.14 3.92 3.18
C SER A 367 14.35 3.59 4.67
N MET A 368 15.55 3.82 5.21
CA MET A 368 15.86 3.61 6.63
C MET A 368 14.85 4.30 7.56
N ALA A 369 14.29 5.45 7.14
CA ALA A 369 13.26 6.17 7.88
C ALA A 369 11.89 5.48 7.85
N ASP A 370 11.53 4.85 6.73
CA ASP A 370 10.30 4.05 6.60
C ASP A 370 10.41 2.72 7.34
N GLN A 371 11.59 2.11 7.41
CA GLN A 371 11.85 0.94 8.25
C GLN A 371 11.68 1.29 9.74
N ILE A 372 12.21 2.44 10.19
CA ILE A 372 12.03 2.92 11.57
C ILE A 372 10.56 3.27 11.84
N ARG A 373 9.84 3.81 10.87
CA ARG A 373 8.41 4.11 11.00
C ARG A 373 7.57 2.85 11.06
N LYS A 374 7.77 1.89 10.15
CA LYS A 374 7.11 0.57 10.18
C LYS A 374 7.43 -0.20 11.48
N LYS A 375 8.66 -0.07 12.00
CA LYS A 375 9.06 -0.56 13.34
C LYS A 375 8.26 0.11 14.47
N ASN A 376 8.05 1.42 14.41
CA ASN A 376 7.27 2.15 15.41
C ASN A 376 5.75 1.93 15.27
N GLU A 377 5.27 1.58 14.08
CA GLU A 377 3.86 1.26 13.79
C GLU A 377 3.52 -0.24 13.96
N GLY A 378 4.46 -1.08 14.43
CA GLY A 378 4.28 -2.52 14.66
C GLY A 378 4.42 -3.40 13.41
N GLN A 379 4.25 -2.83 12.21
CA GLN A 379 4.13 -3.53 10.92
C GLN A 379 5.38 -4.28 10.40
N LEU A 380 6.50 -4.32 11.13
CA LEU A 380 7.71 -5.09 10.77
C LEU A 380 7.98 -6.26 11.71
N SER A 381 6.98 -6.66 12.50
CA SER A 381 7.07 -7.90 13.28
C SER A 381 6.70 -9.10 12.40
N ILE A 382 7.57 -10.11 12.36
CA ILE A 382 7.22 -11.46 11.86
C ILE A 382 5.97 -11.99 12.60
N ALA A 383 5.73 -11.52 13.84
CA ALA A 383 4.55 -11.88 14.63
C ALA A 383 3.23 -11.24 14.14
N ASP A 384 3.25 -10.15 13.36
CA ASP A 384 2.01 -9.56 12.82
C ASP A 384 1.47 -10.39 11.64
N PHE A 385 2.32 -11.20 11.00
CA PHE A 385 1.88 -12.26 10.07
C PHE A 385 1.41 -13.52 10.80
N ALA A 386 1.76 -13.71 12.07
CA ALA A 386 1.41 -14.88 12.87
C ALA A 386 0.03 -14.78 13.57
N ALA A 387 -0.63 -13.62 13.54
CA ALA A 387 -1.89 -13.39 14.25
C ALA A 387 -3.13 -13.14 13.37
N ALA A 388 -3.05 -13.34 12.05
CA ALA A 388 -4.17 -13.21 11.13
C ALA A 388 -4.62 -14.57 10.58
#